data_AF-A0A3R7VKU9-F1
#
_entry.id   AF-A0A3R7VKU9-F1
#
_cell.length_a   1.000
_cell.length_b   1.000
_cell.length_c   1.000
_cell.angle_alpha   90.00
_cell.angle_beta   90.00
_cell.angle_gamma   90.00
#
_symmetry.space_group_name_H-M   'P 1'
#
loop_
_entity.id
_entity.type
_entity.pdbx_description
1 polymer ?
#
loop_
_entity_poly.entity_id
_entity_poly.type
_entity_poly.pdbx_seq_one_letter_code
_entity_poly.pdbx_strand_id
1 'polypeptide(L)'
;MYSYNSAKNSYVKIADTLELYKFETKIKLEHNPPNLGTDAEKDFDHLTQLIGVYGKILFFTIPVYSDKSTYQFKFGVEQSDLFKFKDDNVGVLTKRFNNLVLFGDVLHTEGVNTNTWISKI
;
A
#
# COMPACT_ATOMS: atom_id res chain seq x y z
N MET A 1 -22.89 8.62 -13.33
CA MET A 1 -22.23 9.92 -13.06
C MET A 1 -21.30 9.70 -11.89
N TYR A 2 -20.00 9.50 -12.15
CA TYR A 2 -19.04 9.14 -11.09
C TYR A 2 -18.47 10.42 -10.49
N SER A 3 -18.85 10.74 -9.25
CA SER A 3 -18.12 11.73 -8.46
C SER A 3 -16.80 11.09 -8.04
N TYR A 4 -15.72 11.47 -8.71
CA TYR A 4 -14.39 10.99 -8.39
C TYR A 4 -13.98 11.58 -7.04
N ASN A 5 -13.90 10.72 -6.03
CA ASN A 5 -13.52 11.12 -4.68
C ASN A 5 -12.04 11.53 -4.69
N SER A 6 -11.82 12.84 -4.59
CA SER A 6 -10.55 13.54 -4.52
C SER A 6 -9.88 13.33 -3.17
N ALA A 7 -9.65 12.06 -2.80
CA ALA A 7 -8.70 11.71 -1.75
C ALA A 7 -7.31 12.11 -2.25
N LYS A 8 -6.96 13.38 -2.02
CA LYS A 8 -5.59 13.91 -2.08
C LYS A 8 -4.71 13.01 -1.23
N ASN A 9 -4.10 12.01 -1.86
CA ASN A 9 -2.91 11.37 -1.33
C ASN A 9 -1.90 12.51 -1.11
N SER A 10 -1.78 12.92 0.16
CA SER A 10 -1.09 14.13 0.55
C SER A 10 0.41 13.83 0.48
N TYR A 11 1.00 14.01 -0.69
CA TYR A 11 2.44 13.96 -0.82
C TYR A 11 3.04 15.33 -0.52
N VAL A 12 4.21 15.34 0.10
CA VAL A 12 5.01 16.54 0.33
C VAL A 12 6.29 16.39 -0.47
N LYS A 13 6.51 17.28 -1.44
CA LYS A 13 7.80 17.39 -2.14
C LYS A 13 8.80 18.05 -1.19
N ILE A 14 9.84 17.33 -0.77
CA ILE A 14 10.87 17.81 0.16
C ILE A 14 12.09 18.34 -0.61
N ALA A 15 12.42 17.72 -1.74
CA ALA A 15 13.47 18.16 -2.65
C ALA A 15 13.09 17.79 -4.10
N ASP A 16 13.88 18.22 -5.08
CA ASP A 16 13.59 17.92 -6.49
C ASP A 16 13.50 16.43 -6.81
N THR A 17 14.19 15.60 -6.04
CA THR A 17 14.19 14.15 -6.17
C THR A 17 13.50 13.43 -5.02
N LEU A 18 12.95 14.13 -4.02
CA LEU A 18 12.41 13.51 -2.81
C LEU A 18 10.94 13.87 -2.58
N GLU A 19 10.10 12.84 -2.55
CA GLU A 19 8.69 12.94 -2.19
C GLU A 19 8.38 12.06 -0.97
N LEU A 20 7.62 12.65 -0.05
CA LEU A 20 7.08 11.97 1.11
C LEU A 20 5.62 11.63 0.86
N TYR A 21 5.24 10.38 1.09
CA TYR A 21 3.89 9.87 0.91
C TYR A 21 3.30 9.38 2.23
N LYS A 22 1.97 9.40 2.28
CA LYS A 22 1.17 8.80 3.35
C LYS A 22 0.31 7.69 2.76
N PHE A 23 0.38 6.50 3.34
CA PHE A 23 -0.49 5.38 3.02
C PHE A 23 -1.47 5.15 4.18
N GLU A 24 -2.73 4.87 3.85
CA GLU A 24 -3.78 4.54 4.81
C GLU A 24 -4.51 3.27 4.35
N THR A 25 -4.71 2.32 5.26
CA THR A 25 -5.40 1.06 4.98
C THR A 25 -6.19 0.56 6.19
N LYS A 26 -7.20 -0.28 5.95
CA LYS A 26 -7.91 -1.00 7.03
C LYS A 26 -7.19 -2.29 7.44
N ILE A 27 -6.31 -2.80 6.59
CA ILE A 27 -5.52 -4.00 6.89
C ILE A 27 -4.61 -3.72 8.08
N LYS A 28 -4.52 -4.69 8.99
CA LYS A 28 -3.60 -4.64 10.12
C LYS A 28 -2.16 -4.68 9.60
N LEU A 29 -1.38 -3.66 9.92
CA LEU A 29 0.05 -3.59 9.58
C LEU A 29 0.86 -3.58 10.87
N GLU A 30 1.90 -4.41 10.92
CA GLU A 30 2.84 -4.48 12.04
C GLU A 30 4.27 -4.41 11.51
N HIS A 31 5.14 -3.75 12.27
CA HIS A 31 6.57 -3.77 12.02
C HIS A 31 7.28 -3.70 13.37
N ASN A 32 8.04 -4.74 13.72
CA ASN A 32 8.79 -4.83 14.98
C ASN A 32 7.98 -4.68 16.30
N PRO A 33 7.04 -5.59 16.62
CA PRO A 33 6.76 -6.00 18.01
C PRO A 33 6.57 -7.54 18.16
N PRO A 34 6.54 -8.11 19.39
CA PRO A 34 7.46 -9.16 19.88
C PRO A 34 7.58 -10.48 19.09
N ASN A 35 6.73 -10.74 18.10
CA ASN A 35 6.73 -11.98 17.33
C ASN A 35 6.95 -11.68 15.83
N LEU A 36 8.17 -11.94 15.37
CA LEU A 36 8.50 -11.94 13.95
C LEU A 36 7.67 -13.02 13.22
N GLY A 37 7.03 -12.67 12.10
CA GLY A 37 6.39 -13.62 11.17
C GLY A 37 4.86 -13.65 11.17
N THR A 38 4.17 -12.65 11.73
CA THR A 38 2.71 -12.52 11.58
C THR A 38 2.33 -12.15 10.15
N ASP A 39 1.11 -12.48 9.72
CA ASP A 39 0.65 -12.10 8.37
C ASP A 39 0.59 -10.57 8.19
N ALA A 40 0.32 -9.82 9.28
CA ALA A 40 0.37 -8.36 9.28
C ALA A 40 1.77 -7.78 8.99
N GLU A 41 2.83 -8.46 9.45
CA GLU A 41 4.22 -8.09 9.13
C GLU A 41 4.58 -8.45 7.70
N LYS A 42 4.20 -9.65 7.24
CA LYS A 42 4.39 -10.05 5.83
C LYS A 42 3.66 -9.12 4.88
N ASP A 43 2.45 -8.67 5.24
CA ASP A 43 1.68 -7.71 4.47
C ASP A 43 2.36 -6.35 4.43
N PHE A 44 2.92 -5.88 5.54
CA PHE A 44 3.73 -4.67 5.56
C PHE A 44 4.97 -4.80 4.66
N ASP A 45 5.72 -5.88 4.78
CA ASP A 45 6.89 -6.16 3.92
C ASP A 45 6.50 -6.23 2.45
N HIS A 46 5.39 -6.87 2.12
CA HIS A 46 4.89 -6.98 0.75
C HIS A 46 4.51 -5.59 0.18
N LEU A 47 3.89 -4.72 0.99
CA LEU A 47 3.61 -3.34 0.61
C LEU A 47 4.91 -2.54 0.38
N THR A 48 5.91 -2.69 1.25
CA THR A 48 7.19 -1.99 1.09
C THR A 48 7.96 -2.47 -0.15
N GLN A 49 7.98 -3.77 -0.43
CA GLN A 49 8.57 -4.33 -1.64
C GLN A 49 7.90 -3.78 -2.90
N LEU A 50 6.56 -3.72 -2.92
CA LEU A 50 5.82 -3.15 -4.04
C LEU A 50 6.21 -1.70 -4.29
N ILE A 51 6.30 -0.87 -3.24
CA ILE A 51 6.77 0.52 -3.35
C ILE A 51 8.21 0.57 -3.92
N GLY A 52 9.07 -0.34 -3.47
CA GLY A 52 10.47 -0.42 -3.88
C GLY A 52 10.69 -0.75 -5.35
N VAL A 53 9.72 -1.44 -5.99
CA VAL A 53 9.72 -1.66 -7.44
C VAL A 53 9.51 -0.36 -8.21
N TYR A 54 8.78 0.60 -7.64
CA TYR A 54 8.40 1.85 -8.31
C TYR A 54 9.29 3.03 -8.00
N GLY A 55 10.13 2.95 -6.96
CA GLY A 55 11.09 3.99 -6.63
C GLY A 55 12.05 3.57 -5.53
N LYS A 56 13.20 4.23 -5.46
CA LYS A 56 14.19 3.97 -4.42
C LYS A 56 13.67 4.50 -3.08
N ILE A 57 13.29 3.58 -2.21
CA ILE A 57 12.85 3.89 -0.84
C ILE A 57 14.03 4.43 -0.03
N LEU A 58 13.81 5.54 0.66
CA LEU A 58 14.76 6.10 1.62
C LEU A 58 14.41 5.72 3.06
N PHE A 59 13.12 5.64 3.40
CA PHE A 59 12.65 5.23 4.72
C PHE A 59 11.15 4.89 4.74
N PHE A 60 10.75 4.15 5.78
CA PHE A 60 9.36 3.98 6.23
C PHE A 60 9.23 4.41 7.69
N THR A 61 8.06 4.90 8.07
CA THR A 61 7.69 5.00 9.49
C THR A 61 7.06 3.69 9.96
N ILE A 62 7.19 3.40 11.25
CA ILE A 62 6.44 2.30 11.88
C ILE A 62 4.93 2.53 11.63
N PRO A 63 4.17 1.50 11.22
CA PRO A 63 2.73 1.61 11.07
C PRO A 63 2.05 1.96 12.40
N VAL A 64 1.13 2.92 12.38
CA VAL A 64 0.38 3.33 13.56
C VAL A 64 -1.11 3.21 13.29
N TYR A 65 -1.86 2.68 14.25
CA TYR A 65 -3.32 2.69 14.19
C TYR A 65 -3.84 4.09 14.46
N SER A 66 -4.51 4.67 13.48
CA SER A 66 -5.09 6.01 13.49
C SER A 66 -6.43 6.02 14.20
N ASP A 67 -6.80 7.19 14.73
CA ASP A 67 -8.10 7.48 15.34
C ASP A 67 -9.30 7.26 14.39
N LYS A 68 -9.04 7.17 13.09
CA LYS A 68 -10.03 6.90 12.02
C LYS A 68 -10.21 5.41 11.69
N SER A 69 -9.83 4.51 12.59
CA SER A 69 -9.93 3.06 12.41
C SER A 69 -9.14 2.51 11.21
N THR A 70 -8.02 3.15 10.87
CA THR A 70 -7.13 2.74 9.78
C THR A 70 -5.69 2.64 10.27
N TYR A 71 -4.90 1.71 9.74
CA TYR A 71 -3.46 1.70 9.89
C TYR A 71 -2.83 2.66 8.89
N GLN A 72 -1.82 3.40 9.34
CA GLN A 72 -1.15 4.42 8.54
C GLN A 72 0.36 4.32 8.68
N PHE A 73 1.06 4.47 7.58
CA PHE A 73 2.51 4.67 7.58
C PHE A 73 2.89 5.72 6.54
N LYS A 74 4.05 6.33 6.72
CA LYS A 74 4.64 7.27 5.78
C LYS A 74 5.90 6.67 5.19
N PHE A 75 6.21 7.07 3.97
CA PHE A 75 7.42 6.62 3.29
C PHE A 75 8.00 7.73 2.44
N GLY A 76 9.33 7.77 2.36
CA GLY A 76 10.08 8.67 1.50
C GLY A 76 10.69 7.91 0.33
N VAL A 77 10.57 8.45 -0.87
CA VAL A 77 11.13 7.87 -2.11
C VAL A 77 11.93 8.91 -2.88
N GLU A 78 13.07 8.47 -3.42
CA GLU A 78 13.93 9.27 -4.30
C GLU A 78 13.40 9.27 -5.74
N GLN A 79 12.11 9.60 -5.91
CA GLN A 79 11.45 9.65 -7.20
C GLN A 79 10.25 10.60 -7.15
N SER A 80 10.09 11.41 -8.20
CA SER A 80 8.92 12.24 -8.39
C SER A 80 7.77 11.47 -9.02
N ASP A 81 6.53 11.85 -8.69
CA ASP A 81 5.33 11.39 -9.37
C ASP A 81 5.15 9.86 -9.36
N LEU A 82 5.43 9.20 -8.22
CA LEU A 82 5.30 7.74 -8.04
C LEU A 82 3.89 7.20 -8.39
N PHE A 83 2.89 8.09 -8.39
CA PHE A 83 1.50 7.79 -8.72
C PHE A 83 1.09 8.17 -10.15
N LYS A 84 1.94 8.80 -10.97
CA LYS A 84 1.60 9.13 -12.36
C LYS A 84 2.15 8.08 -13.33
N PHE A 85 1.37 7.75 -14.35
CA PHE A 85 1.83 6.97 -15.50
C PHE A 85 1.14 7.48 -16.77
N LYS A 86 1.91 7.98 -17.74
CA LYS A 86 1.42 8.49 -19.04
C LYS A 86 0.20 9.42 -18.90
N ASP A 87 0.42 10.63 -18.40
CA ASP A 87 -0.59 11.68 -18.20
C ASP A 87 -1.82 11.31 -17.35
N ASP A 88 -1.91 10.06 -16.87
CA ASP A 88 -2.91 9.61 -15.91
C ASP A 88 -2.39 9.91 -14.50
N ASN A 89 -3.02 10.90 -13.85
CA ASN A 89 -2.75 11.29 -12.47
C ASN A 89 -3.18 10.21 -11.45
N VAL A 90 -3.78 9.11 -11.93
CA VAL A 90 -4.14 7.96 -11.11
C VAL A 90 -3.46 6.71 -11.65
N GLY A 91 -2.35 6.39 -11.01
CA GLY A 91 -2.34 5.16 -10.25
C GLY A 91 -1.90 3.95 -11.04
N VAL A 92 -0.59 3.81 -11.23
CA VAL A 92 -0.03 2.47 -11.26
C VAL A 92 0.02 1.94 -9.83
N LEU A 93 0.64 2.67 -8.90
CA LEU A 93 0.77 2.19 -7.53
C LEU A 93 -0.59 2.06 -6.82
N THR A 94 -1.52 3.01 -6.98
CA THR A 94 -2.89 2.86 -6.45
C THR A 94 -3.64 1.68 -7.05
N LYS A 95 -3.59 1.48 -8.39
CA LYS A 95 -4.23 0.32 -9.03
C LYS A 95 -3.56 -0.99 -8.58
N ARG A 96 -2.27 -0.99 -8.30
CA ARG A 96 -1.54 -2.15 -7.79
C ARG A 96 -1.89 -2.44 -6.34
N PHE A 97 -1.98 -1.43 -5.47
CA PHE A 97 -2.46 -1.63 -4.10
C PHE A 97 -3.89 -2.17 -4.06
N ASN A 98 -4.80 -1.63 -4.88
CA ASN A 98 -6.18 -2.10 -4.94
C ASN A 98 -6.30 -3.56 -5.41
N ASN A 99 -5.33 -4.05 -6.19
CA ASN A 99 -5.29 -5.41 -6.69
C ASN A 99 -4.27 -6.31 -5.95
N LEU A 100 -3.58 -5.78 -4.94
CA LEU A 100 -2.54 -6.51 -4.22
C LEU A 100 -3.18 -7.61 -3.40
N VAL A 101 -2.74 -8.85 -3.60
CA VAL A 101 -3.13 -9.99 -2.75
C VAL A 101 -2.26 -9.98 -1.51
N LEU A 102 -2.90 -9.91 -0.37
CA LEU A 102 -2.27 -9.88 0.95
C LEU A 102 -2.37 -11.28 1.58
N PHE A 103 -1.46 -11.58 2.50
CA PHE A 103 -1.44 -12.84 3.25
C PHE A 103 -2.67 -13.00 4.13
N GLY A 104 -3.24 -11.89 4.62
CA GLY A 104 -4.53 -11.92 5.30
C GLY A 104 -5.73 -12.25 4.39
N ASP A 105 -5.62 -12.12 3.07
CA ASP A 105 -6.76 -12.38 2.18
C ASP A 105 -7.16 -13.87 2.18
N VAL A 106 -8.47 -14.13 2.13
CA VAL A 106 -8.98 -15.51 2.06
C VAL A 106 -9.12 -15.94 0.62
N LEU A 107 -8.38 -16.96 0.22
CA LEU A 107 -8.52 -17.62 -1.08
C LEU A 107 -9.63 -18.68 -1.00
N HIS A 108 -10.67 -18.52 -1.82
CA HIS A 108 -11.70 -19.51 -2.01
C HIS A 108 -11.46 -20.26 -3.31
N THR A 109 -11.51 -21.59 -3.25
CA THR A 109 -11.40 -22.46 -4.42
C THR A 109 -12.55 -23.45 -4.42
N GLU A 110 -13.39 -23.42 -5.45
CA GLU A 110 -14.39 -24.45 -5.70
C GLU A 110 -13.94 -25.37 -6.84
N GLY A 111 -13.86 -26.68 -6.53
CA GLY A 111 -13.41 -27.71 -7.45
C GLY A 111 -11.88 -27.75 -7.64
N VAL A 112 -11.41 -28.46 -8.67
CA VAL A 112 -9.98 -28.57 -9.01
C VAL A 112 -9.55 -27.29 -9.73
N ASN A 113 -9.35 -26.19 -8.98
CA ASN A 113 -8.80 -24.90 -9.44
C ASN A 113 -9.58 -24.15 -10.55
N THR A 114 -10.82 -24.53 -10.87
CA THR A 114 -11.59 -23.86 -11.94
C THR A 114 -12.25 -22.56 -11.50
N ASN A 115 -12.64 -22.43 -10.24
CA ASN A 115 -13.25 -21.21 -9.69
C ASN A 115 -12.50 -20.77 -8.44
N THR A 116 -11.49 -19.92 -8.63
CA THR A 116 -10.74 -19.29 -7.54
C THR A 116 -11.15 -17.82 -7.42
N TRP A 117 -11.57 -17.38 -6.23
CA TRP A 117 -11.80 -15.98 -5.92
C TRP A 117 -11.21 -15.59 -4.57
N ILE A 118 -11.04 -14.29 -4.35
CA ILE A 118 -10.34 -13.75 -3.19
C ILE A 118 -11.30 -12.86 -2.41
N SER A 119 -11.49 -13.16 -1.13
CA SER A 119 -12.18 -12.27 -0.21
C SER A 119 -11.14 -11.39 0.49
N LYS A 120 -11.25 -10.07 0.26
CA LYS A 120 -10.42 -9.06 0.91
C LYS A 120 -10.88 -8.82 2.35
N ILE A 121 -9.94 -8.64 3.27
CA ILE A 121 -10.20 -8.16 4.64
C ILE A 121 -10.47 -6.65 4.63
#